data_AF-A0A7C3BZR6-F1
#
_entry.id   AF-A0A7C3BZR6-F1
#
_cell.length_a   1.000
_cell.length_b   1.000
_cell.length_c   1.000
_cell.angle_alpha   90.00
_cell.angle_beta   90.00
_cell.angle_gamma   90.00
#
_symmetry.space_group_name_H-M   'P 1'
#
loop_
_entity.id
_entity.type
_entity.pdbx_description
1 polymer ?
#
loop_
_entity_poly.entity_id
_entity_poly.type
_entity_poly.pdbx_seq_one_letter_code
_entity_poly.pdbx_strand_id
1 'polypeptide(L)' 'MSENIHTIINSWPHIKDDLGAFLSDTDAWVITQLRSAYEAKNWEAVSTLLEIMDFVHNLSHSH' A
#
# COMPACT_ATOMS: atom_id res chain seq x y z
N MET A 1 -6.06 -17.85 -28.88
CA MET A 1 -6.10 -17.66 -27.40
C MET A 1 -5.61 -16.25 -27.15
N SER A 2 -6.46 -15.36 -26.61
CA SER A 2 -6.02 -14.02 -26.25
C SER A 2 -5.29 -14.12 -24.93
N GLU A 3 -3.99 -13.86 -24.91
CA GLU A 3 -3.25 -13.73 -23.65
C GLU A 3 -3.86 -12.54 -22.89
N ASN A 4 -4.54 -12.82 -21.78
CA ASN A 4 -4.98 -11.77 -20.88
C ASN A 4 -3.72 -11.13 -20.27
N ILE A 5 -3.29 -10.00 -20.82
CA ILE A 5 -2.21 -9.21 -20.24
C ILE A 5 -2.73 -8.63 -18.92
N HIS A 6 -2.52 -9.34 -17.82
CA HIS A 6 -2.75 -8.86 -16.48
C HIS A 6 -1.63 -7.89 -16.12
N THR A 7 -1.86 -6.60 -16.31
CA THR A 7 -0.97 -5.55 -15.83
C THR A 7 -1.29 -5.22 -14.38
N ILE A 8 -0.30 -4.73 -13.62
CA ILE A 8 -0.52 -4.25 -12.25
C ILE A 8 -1.57 -3.14 -12.20
N ILE A 9 -1.70 -2.35 -13.27
CA ILE A 9 -2.71 -1.30 -13.42
C ILE A 9 -4.11 -1.91 -13.50
N ASN A 10 -4.27 -3.06 -14.15
CA ASN A 10 -5.56 -3.78 -14.20
C ASN A 10 -5.94 -4.39 -12.84
N SER A 11 -4.94 -4.80 -12.04
CA SER A 11 -5.15 -5.34 -10.70
C SER A 11 -5.30 -4.26 -9.62
N TRP A 12 -4.73 -3.08 -9.85
CA TRP A 12 -4.75 -1.93 -8.94
C TRP A 12 -4.99 -0.63 -9.72
N PRO A 13 -6.25 -0.33 -10.09
CA PRO A 13 -6.60 0.79 -10.96
C PRO A 13 -6.20 2.17 -10.42
N HIS A 14 -6.15 2.31 -9.09
CA HIS A 14 -5.84 3.54 -8.38
C HIS A 14 -4.37 3.65 -7.94
N ILE A 15 -3.49 2.76 -8.41
CA ILE A 15 -2.08 2.72 -7.98
C ILE A 15 -1.35 4.06 -8.13
N LYS A 16 -1.68 4.85 -9.15
CA LYS A 16 -1.07 6.18 -9.35
C LYS A 16 -1.45 7.15 -8.23
N ASP A 17 -2.74 7.19 -7.87
CA ASP A 17 -3.25 8.12 -6.86
C ASP A 17 -2.77 7.68 -5.46
N ASP A 18 -2.77 6.37 -5.21
CA ASP A 18 -2.28 5.79 -3.97
C ASP A 18 -0.78 6.03 -3.77
N LEU A 19 0.03 5.85 -4.83
CA LEU A 19 1.46 6.20 -4.79
C LEU A 19 1.68 7.70 -4.59
N GLY A 20 0.87 8.54 -5.25
CA GLY A 20 0.94 9.99 -5.09
C GLY A 20 0.66 10.42 -3.65
N ALA A 21 -0.37 9.87 -3.04
CA ALA A 21 -0.72 10.13 -1.64
C ALA A 21 0.35 9.61 -0.68
N PHE A 22 0.85 8.39 -0.89
CA PHE A 22 1.92 7.78 -0.09
C PHE A 22 3.21 8.60 -0.13
N LEU A 23 3.63 9.10 -1.29
CA LEU A 23 4.85 9.90 -1.44
C LEU A 23 4.71 11.33 -0.93
N SER A 24 3.48 11.86 -0.88
CA SER A 24 3.21 13.21 -0.37
C SER A 24 3.19 13.26 1.16
N ASP A 25 2.57 12.28 1.81
CA ASP A 25 2.48 12.17 3.26
C ASP A 25 2.30 10.70 3.64
N THR A 26 3.44 10.03 3.82
CA THR A 26 3.51 8.59 4.09
C THR A 26 2.77 8.23 5.37
N ASP A 27 2.94 9.02 6.44
CA ASP A 27 2.33 8.76 7.74
C ASP A 27 0.80 8.87 7.67
N ALA A 28 0.29 9.94 7.05
CA ALA A 28 -1.15 10.14 6.90
C ALA A 28 -1.79 9.05 6.01
N TRP A 29 -1.11 8.65 4.93
CA TRP A 29 -1.59 7.58 4.06
C TRP A 29 -1.65 6.24 4.82
N VAL A 30 -0.56 5.85 5.48
CA VAL A 30 -0.49 4.59 6.24
C VAL A 30 -1.55 4.55 7.34
N ILE A 31 -1.73 5.62 8.12
CA ILE A 31 -2.76 5.69 9.17
C ILE A 31 -4.17 5.51 8.58
N THR A 32 -4.43 6.12 7.42
CA THR A 32 -5.71 6.01 6.72
C THR A 32 -5.98 4.57 6.27
N GLN A 33 -5.01 3.94 5.63
CA GLN A 33 -5.15 2.55 5.17
C GLN A 33 -5.28 1.58 6.34
N LEU A 34 -4.51 1.77 7.42
CA LEU A 34 -4.54 0.92 8.60
C LEU A 34 -5.90 1.01 9.31
N ARG A 35 -6.45 2.22 9.44
CA ARG A 35 -7.79 2.45 10.00
C ARG A 35 -8.86 1.75 9.15
N SER A 36 -8.81 1.91 7.83
CA SER A 36 -9.76 1.28 6.92
C SER A 36 -9.71 -0.26 7.01
N ALA A 37 -8.50 -0.83 7.01
CA ALA A 37 -8.30 -2.28 7.14
C ALA A 37 -8.79 -2.81 8.49
N TYR A 38 -8.53 -2.08 9.58
CA TYR A 38 -8.99 -2.43 10.92
C TYR A 38 -10.53 -2.39 11.04
N GLU A 39 -11.17 -1.33 10.55
CA GLU A 39 -12.63 -1.19 10.54
C GLU A 39 -13.30 -2.31 9.70
N ALA A 40 -12.67 -2.69 8.59
CA ALA A 40 -13.10 -3.81 7.76
C ALA A 40 -12.76 -5.20 8.36
N LYS A 41 -12.03 -5.25 9.49
CA LYS A 41 -11.48 -6.48 10.08
C LYS A 41 -10.64 -7.31 9.10
N ASN A 42 -10.02 -6.64 8.14
CA ASN A 42 -9.13 -7.28 7.16
C ASN A 42 -7.71 -7.36 7.74
N TRP A 43 -7.47 -8.41 8.53
CA TRP A 43 -6.19 -8.59 9.22
C TRP A 43 -5.01 -8.87 8.27
N GLU A 44 -5.28 -9.45 7.10
CA GLU A 44 -4.26 -9.65 6.05
C GLU A 44 -3.76 -8.30 5.52
N ALA A 45 -4.69 -7.36 5.25
CA ALA A 45 -4.33 -6.01 4.86
C ALA A 45 -3.60 -5.24 5.97
N VAL A 46 -4.00 -5.42 7.25
CA VAL A 46 -3.27 -4.84 8.39
C VAL A 46 -1.83 -5.35 8.45
N SER A 47 -1.62 -6.67 8.31
CA SER A 47 -0.26 -7.26 8.30
C SER A 47 0.59 -6.70 7.16
N THR A 48 0.01 -6.62 5.97
CA THR A 48 0.69 -6.07 4.78
C THR A 48 1.12 -4.62 5.01
N LEU A 49 0.25 -3.80 5.62
CA LEU A 49 0.57 -2.39 5.91
C LEU A 49 1.70 -2.25 6.94
N LEU A 50 1.75 -3.12 7.96
CA LEU A 50 2.85 -3.13 8.93
C LEU A 50 4.18 -3.51 8.27
N GLU A 51 4.19 -4.50 7.38
CA GLU A 51 5.38 -4.88 6.61
C GLU A 51 5.89 -3.72 5.73
N ILE A 52 4.97 -2.98 5.10
CA ILE A 52 5.32 -1.79 4.31
C ILE A 52 5.96 -0.71 5.21
N MET A 53 5.38 -0.46 6.39
CA MET A 53 5.95 0.50 7.36
C MET A 53 7.36 0.11 7.79
N ASP A 54 7.57 -1.16 8.16
CA ASP A 54 8.88 -1.67 8.56
C ASP A 54 9.89 -1.55 7.42
N PHE A 55 9.48 -1.85 6.19
CA PHE A 55 10.33 -1.71 5.02
C PHE A 55 10.79 -0.25 4.80
N VAL A 56 9.85 0.70 4.86
CA VAL A 56 10.13 2.14 4.68
C VAL A 56 11.02 2.68 5.81
N HIS A 57 10.74 2.26 7.04
CA HIS A 57 11.54 2.63 8.21
C HIS A 57 12.99 2.11 8.07
N ASN A 58 13.16 0.84 7.68
CA ASN A 58 14.48 0.24 7.49
C ASN A 58 15.26 0.82 6.29
N LEU A 59 14.56 1.22 5.22
CA LEU A 59 15.18 1.99 4.14
C LEU A 59 15.75 3.32 4.65
N SER A 60 15.02 4.00 5.53
CA SER A 60 15.44 5.27 6.11
C SER A 60 16.64 5.13 7.07
N HIS A 61 16.86 3.93 7.63
CA HIS A 61 17.98 3.60 8.51
C HIS A 61 19.17 2.92 7.84
N SER A 62 19.10 2.62 6.53
CA SER A 62 20.20 2.02 5.76
C SER A 62 21.21 3.05 5.23
N HIS A 63 21.18 4.27 5.76
CA HIS A 63 22.08 5.39 5.47
C HIS A 63 22.77 5.87 6.75
#